data_AF-H2XU62-F1
#
_entry.id   AF-H2XU62-F1
#
_cell.length_a   1.000
_cell.length_b   1.000
_cell.length_c   1.000
_cell.angle_alpha   90.00
_cell.angle_beta   90.00
_cell.angle_gamma   90.00
#
_symmetry.space_group_name_H-M   'P 1'
#
loop_
_entity.id
_entity.type
_entity.pdbx_description
1 polymer ?
#
loop_
_entity_poly.entity_id
_entity_poly.type
_entity_poly.pdbx_seq_one_letter_code
_entity_poly.pdbx_strand_id
1 'polypeptide(L)'
;MMAVPIVCYSRLPYVPYRYVLRIAVYVVLYTSLCLPCFYKYLTFTPEPQFKTCGIAISDESRRNFFELTCIMALSATVNGLRFPERILPGWFDIVGHSHQIFHVLIAGGLYYQNKFIEGALREILGRLDEGTLSVDDLNITWYSAFLFPAMNGLISMVLTFVFSVVLCRRQNLQFGENCQKNKSKKAQ
;
A
#
# COMPACT_ATOMS: atom_id res chain seq x y z
N MET A 1 -9.88 -2.55 -0.97
CA MET A 1 -10.62 -3.84 -1.02
C MET A 1 -9.85 -4.99 -1.72
N MET A 2 -8.73 -4.76 -2.41
CA MET A 2 -8.03 -5.80 -3.19
C MET A 2 -7.09 -6.75 -2.39
N ALA A 3 -6.82 -6.49 -1.11
CA ALA A 3 -5.98 -7.36 -0.28
C ALA A 3 -6.73 -8.51 0.43
N VAL A 4 -8.06 -8.57 0.29
CA VAL A 4 -8.92 -9.54 1.00
C VAL A 4 -8.51 -11.01 0.78
N PRO A 5 -8.27 -11.50 -0.45
CA PRO A 5 -7.87 -12.90 -0.64
C PRO A 5 -6.52 -13.24 0.01
N ILE A 6 -5.59 -12.29 0.06
CA ILE A 6 -4.28 -12.45 0.73
C ILE A 6 -4.45 -12.50 2.25
N VAL A 7 -5.30 -11.62 2.79
CA VAL A 7 -5.63 -11.62 4.22
C VAL A 7 -6.34 -12.92 4.61
N CYS A 8 -7.15 -13.51 3.72
CA CYS A 8 -7.76 -14.83 3.89
C CYS A 8 -6.72 -15.96 3.83
N TYR A 9 -5.81 -15.98 2.85
CA TYR A 9 -4.73 -16.99 2.76
C TYR A 9 -3.84 -16.99 3.99
N SER A 10 -3.47 -15.81 4.46
CA SER A 10 -2.65 -15.64 5.66
C SER A 10 -3.41 -15.93 6.97
N ARG A 11 -4.69 -16.31 6.95
CA ARG A 11 -5.42 -16.87 8.12
C ARG A 11 -5.25 -18.38 8.22
N LEU A 12 -4.77 -19.05 7.17
CA LEU A 12 -4.56 -20.49 7.20
C LEU A 12 -3.41 -20.86 8.17
N PRO A 13 -3.59 -21.90 9.00
CA PRO A 13 -2.64 -22.23 10.08
C PRO A 13 -1.29 -22.74 9.57
N TYR A 14 -1.22 -23.25 8.34
CA TYR A 14 -0.06 -23.92 7.74
C TYR A 14 0.83 -23.01 6.89
N VAL A 15 0.59 -21.70 6.84
CA VAL A 15 1.43 -20.74 6.11
C VAL A 15 2.49 -20.17 7.06
N PRO A 16 3.78 -20.56 6.95
CA PRO A 16 4.79 -20.16 7.93
C PRO A 16 5.12 -18.66 7.89
N TYR A 17 5.02 -18.02 6.71
CA TYR A 17 5.35 -16.60 6.48
C TYR A 17 4.11 -15.69 6.32
N ARG A 18 2.97 -16.08 6.90
CA ARG A 18 1.67 -15.37 6.75
C ARG A 18 1.69 -13.90 7.14
N TYR A 19 2.50 -13.52 8.13
CA TYR A 19 2.64 -12.13 8.58
C TYR A 19 3.47 -11.30 7.60
N VAL A 20 4.55 -11.88 7.08
CA VAL A 20 5.44 -11.26 6.09
C VAL A 20 4.66 -10.98 4.80
N LEU A 21 3.82 -11.92 4.34
CA LEU A 21 2.98 -11.70 3.14
C LEU A 21 2.03 -10.53 3.28
N ARG A 22 1.40 -10.36 4.46
CA ARG A 22 0.48 -9.24 4.71
C ARG A 22 1.22 -7.91 4.60
N ILE A 23 2.37 -7.79 5.28
CA ILE A 23 3.17 -6.57 5.30
C ILE A 23 3.73 -6.28 3.90
N ALA A 24 4.28 -7.29 3.22
CA ALA A 24 4.87 -7.14 1.89
C ALA A 24 3.87 -6.57 0.87
N VAL A 25 2.60 -6.99 0.92
CA VAL A 25 1.57 -6.49 0.01
C VAL A 25 1.24 -5.03 0.26
N TYR A 26 1.17 -4.60 1.52
CA TYR A 26 1.01 -3.17 1.84
C TYR A 26 2.20 -2.34 1.37
N VAL A 27 3.42 -2.86 1.55
CA VAL A 27 4.65 -2.19 1.09
C VAL A 27 4.67 -2.07 -0.44
N VAL A 28 4.37 -3.14 -1.17
CA VAL A 28 4.35 -3.11 -2.65
C VAL A 28 3.34 -2.10 -3.17
N LEU A 29 2.12 -2.08 -2.62
CA LEU A 29 1.08 -1.13 -3.03
C LEU A 29 1.44 0.32 -2.66
N TYR A 30 2.06 0.54 -1.50
CA TYR A 30 2.51 1.88 -1.11
C TYR A 30 3.63 2.38 -2.02
N THR A 31 4.65 1.57 -2.25
CA THR A 31 5.80 1.93 -3.08
C THR A 31 5.40 2.19 -4.53
N SER A 32 4.44 1.42 -5.08
CA SER A 32 3.95 1.65 -6.45
C SER A 32 3.21 2.99 -6.58
N LEU A 33 2.48 3.41 -5.55
CA LEU A 33 1.80 4.71 -5.50
C LEU A 33 2.78 5.87 -5.31
N CYS A 34 3.86 5.67 -4.55
CA CYS A 34 4.89 6.68 -4.32
C CYS A 34 5.97 6.74 -5.40
N LEU A 35 5.96 5.83 -6.38
CA LEU A 35 6.92 5.78 -7.49
C LEU A 35 7.16 7.14 -8.19
N PRO A 36 6.14 7.94 -8.56
CA PRO A 36 6.37 9.26 -9.16
C PRO A 36 7.08 10.24 -8.19
N CYS A 37 6.84 10.13 -6.88
CA CYS A 37 7.55 10.94 -5.89
C CYS A 37 9.00 10.50 -5.78
N PHE A 38 9.26 9.20 -5.69
CA PHE A 38 10.63 8.66 -5.67
C PHE A 38 11.40 9.00 -6.94
N TYR A 39 10.75 8.89 -8.11
CA TYR A 39 11.34 9.30 -9.38
C TYR A 39 11.76 10.77 -9.34
N LYS A 40 10.87 11.68 -8.92
CA LYS A 40 11.20 13.11 -8.74
C LYS A 40 12.37 13.36 -7.79
N TYR A 41 12.45 12.62 -6.68
CA TYR A 41 13.57 12.75 -5.73
C TYR A 41 14.90 12.21 -6.30
N LEU A 42 14.87 11.14 -7.09
CA LEU A 42 16.06 10.50 -7.65
C LEU A 42 16.57 11.21 -8.90
N THR A 43 15.68 11.77 -9.72
CA THR A 43 16.03 12.47 -10.96
C THR A 43 16.04 13.99 -10.77
N PHE A 44 16.22 14.47 -9.54
CA PHE A 44 16.35 15.89 -9.28
C PHE A 44 17.62 16.42 -9.96
N THR A 45 17.43 17.06 -11.11
CA THR A 45 18.45 17.86 -11.76
C THR A 45 17.98 19.32 -11.73
N PRO A 46 18.81 20.28 -11.28
CA PRO A 46 18.53 21.70 -11.43
C PRO A 46 18.73 22.09 -12.90
N GLU A 47 17.95 21.51 -13.80
CA GLU A 47 18.05 21.74 -15.23
C GLU A 47 16.87 22.64 -15.67
N PRO A 48 17.15 23.75 -16.38
CA PRO A 48 16.14 24.76 -16.74
C PRO A 48 15.05 24.27 -17.71
N GLN A 49 15.14 23.02 -18.18
CA GLN A 49 14.26 22.47 -19.22
C GLN A 49 12.91 21.99 -18.67
N PHE A 50 12.82 21.65 -17.39
CA PHE A 50 11.57 21.20 -16.74
C PHE A 50 11.08 22.25 -15.73
N LYS A 51 10.12 23.09 -16.13
CA LYS A 51 9.52 24.13 -15.27
C LYS A 51 8.82 23.57 -14.02
N THR A 52 8.40 22.30 -14.07
CA THR A 52 7.81 21.58 -12.94
C THR A 52 8.86 20.90 -12.04
N CYS A 53 10.15 20.97 -12.39
CA CYS A 53 11.23 20.47 -11.54
C CYS A 53 11.28 21.25 -10.22
N GLY A 54 11.58 20.55 -9.12
CA GLY A 54 11.64 21.15 -7.78
C GLY A 54 10.31 21.19 -7.02
N ILE A 55 9.16 21.06 -7.71
CA ILE A 55 7.85 21.10 -7.05
C ILE A 55 7.71 19.94 -6.07
N ALA A 56 7.32 20.25 -4.83
CA ALA A 56 7.16 19.32 -3.72
C ALA A 56 8.47 18.71 -3.19
N ILE A 57 9.61 19.36 -3.44
CA ILE A 57 10.94 18.98 -2.91
C ILE A 57 11.33 19.85 -1.70
N SER A 58 10.49 20.84 -1.33
CA SER A 58 10.70 21.67 -0.14
C SER A 58 10.94 20.84 1.13
N ASP A 59 11.67 21.39 2.10
CA ASP A 59 11.94 20.69 3.36
C ASP A 59 10.65 20.34 4.12
N GLU A 60 9.60 21.15 3.97
CA GLU A 60 8.28 20.85 4.54
C GLU A 60 7.62 19.67 3.83
N SER A 61 7.62 19.64 2.49
CA SER A 61 7.10 18.52 1.70
C SER A 61 7.86 17.22 2.02
N ARG A 62 9.19 17.29 2.18
CA ARG A 62 10.03 16.14 2.59
C ARG A 62 9.66 15.61 3.97
N ARG A 63 9.44 16.49 4.95
CA ARG A 63 8.97 16.11 6.29
C ARG A 63 7.60 15.44 6.23
N ASN A 64 6.63 16.05 5.55
CA ASN A 64 5.28 15.48 5.41
C ASN A 64 5.29 14.12 4.71
N PHE A 65 6.12 13.94 3.67
CA PHE A 65 6.27 12.66 2.98
C PHE A 65 6.95 11.59 3.85
N PHE A 66 7.93 11.98 4.67
CA PHE A 66 8.56 11.08 5.64
C PHE A 66 7.58 10.62 6.71
N GLU A 67 6.82 11.55 7.31
CA GLU A 67 5.78 11.23 8.32
C GLU A 67 4.70 10.32 7.74
N LEU A 68 4.23 10.59 6.53
CA LEU A 68 3.34 9.70 5.78
C LEU A 68 3.95 8.29 5.67
N THR A 69 5.20 8.18 5.22
CA THR A 69 5.88 6.89 5.04
C THR A 69 5.99 6.13 6.37
N CYS A 70 6.36 6.80 7.46
CA CYS A 70 6.45 6.21 8.79
C CYS A 70 5.09 5.70 9.28
N ILE A 71 4.03 6.50 9.14
CA ILE A 71 2.68 6.11 9.57
C ILE A 71 2.15 4.95 8.73
N MET A 72 2.40 4.96 7.42
CA MET A 72 2.01 3.86 6.53
C MET A 72 2.76 2.57 6.90
N ALA A 73 4.06 2.64 7.16
CA ALA A 73 4.85 1.49 7.63
C ALA A 73 4.37 0.97 8.99
N LEU A 74 4.04 1.87 9.92
CA LEU A 74 3.47 1.51 11.22
C LEU A 74 2.11 0.83 11.05
N SER A 75 1.22 1.37 10.21
CA SER A 75 -0.10 0.80 9.93
C SER A 75 0.02 -0.63 9.39
N ALA A 76 0.91 -0.85 8.42
CA ALA A 76 1.14 -2.15 7.80
C ALA A 76 1.67 -3.15 8.83
N THR A 77 2.56 -2.70 9.72
CA THR A 77 3.14 -3.52 10.80
C THR A 77 2.11 -3.88 11.86
N VAL A 78 1.32 -2.92 12.35
CA VAL A 78 0.28 -3.13 13.38
C VAL A 78 -0.77 -4.14 12.90
N ASN A 79 -1.30 -3.93 11.69
CA ASN A 79 -2.29 -4.83 11.09
C ASN A 79 -1.67 -6.16 10.66
N GLY A 80 -0.44 -6.13 10.15
CA GLY A 80 0.30 -7.30 9.69
C GLY A 80 0.63 -8.24 10.83
N LEU A 81 1.16 -7.72 11.94
CA LEU A 81 1.57 -8.48 13.12
C LEU A 81 0.44 -8.78 14.10
N ARG A 82 -0.75 -8.20 13.91
CA ARG A 82 -1.89 -8.30 14.84
C ARG A 82 -1.52 -7.79 16.23
N PHE A 83 -1.09 -6.54 16.28
CA PHE A 83 -0.78 -5.86 17.54
C PHE A 83 -1.94 -4.92 17.92
N PRO A 84 -2.40 -4.85 19.19
CA PRO A 84 -1.91 -5.51 20.42
C PRO A 84 -2.62 -6.83 20.78
N GLU A 85 -3.60 -7.30 20.01
CA GLU A 85 -4.38 -8.52 20.27
C GLU A 85 -3.54 -9.79 20.49
N ARG A 86 -2.30 -9.80 19.97
CA ARG A 86 -1.31 -10.87 20.20
C ARG A 86 -0.68 -10.84 21.60
N ILE A 87 -0.64 -9.69 22.26
CA ILE A 87 -0.04 -9.50 23.58
C ILE A 87 -1.05 -9.79 24.69
N LEU A 88 -2.30 -9.34 24.53
CA LEU A 88 -3.38 -9.60 25.48
C LEU A 88 -4.62 -10.14 24.75
N PRO A 89 -4.71 -11.47 24.54
CA PRO A 89 -5.90 -12.06 23.95
C PRO A 89 -7.12 -11.83 24.87
N GLY A 90 -8.25 -11.41 24.29
CA GLY A 90 -9.52 -11.19 25.01
C GLY A 90 -9.75 -9.79 25.57
N TRP A 91 -8.71 -8.96 25.70
CA TRP A 91 -8.86 -7.57 26.17
C TRP A 91 -9.22 -6.57 25.07
N PHE A 92 -8.82 -6.87 23.83
CA PHE A 92 -8.98 -6.00 22.67
C PHE A 92 -10.04 -6.51 21.66
N ASP A 93 -11.02 -7.29 22.13
CA ASP A 93 -12.02 -7.94 21.26
C ASP A 93 -13.12 -6.97 20.77
N ILE A 94 -13.38 -5.87 21.48
CA ILE A 94 -14.43 -4.88 21.15
C ILE A 94 -13.83 -3.55 20.69
N VAL A 95 -12.82 -3.04 21.40
CA VAL A 95 -12.15 -1.75 21.13
C VAL A 95 -10.64 -1.95 21.12
N GLY A 96 -9.95 -1.36 20.15
CA GLY A 96 -8.48 -1.41 20.05
C GLY A 96 -7.94 -2.63 19.30
N HIS A 97 -8.78 -3.33 18.52
CA HIS A 97 -8.31 -4.39 17.64
C HIS A 97 -7.34 -3.84 16.59
N SER A 98 -6.37 -4.63 16.13
CA SER A 98 -5.33 -4.18 15.19
C SER A 98 -5.91 -3.54 13.92
N HIS A 99 -7.07 -4.00 13.46
CA HIS A 99 -7.79 -3.44 12.33
C HIS A 99 -8.35 -2.03 12.59
N GLN A 100 -8.83 -1.76 13.81
CA GLN A 100 -9.33 -0.42 14.18
C GLN A 100 -8.16 0.57 14.26
N ILE A 101 -7.07 0.16 14.92
CA ILE A 101 -5.84 0.97 15.00
C ILE A 101 -5.27 1.23 13.60
N PHE A 102 -5.30 0.23 12.72
CA PHE A 102 -4.93 0.38 11.33
C PHE A 102 -5.72 1.49 10.64
N HIS A 103 -7.05 1.53 10.76
CA HIS A 103 -7.87 2.59 10.17
C HIS A 103 -7.52 3.98 10.71
N VAL A 104 -7.28 4.09 12.02
CA VAL A 104 -6.86 5.37 12.64
C VAL A 104 -5.51 5.82 12.08
N LEU A 105 -4.54 4.91 11.96
CA LEU A 105 -3.23 5.21 11.39
C LEU A 105 -3.33 5.60 9.91
N ILE A 106 -4.15 4.90 9.12
CA ILE A 106 -4.40 5.26 7.71
C ILE A 106 -5.05 6.65 7.61
N ALA A 107 -5.97 7.01 8.49
CA ALA A 107 -6.55 8.35 8.54
C ALA A 107 -5.48 9.42 8.86
N GLY A 108 -4.56 9.13 9.79
CA GLY A 108 -3.40 9.98 10.07
C GLY A 108 -2.46 10.10 8.86
N GLY A 109 -2.21 9.00 8.14
CA GLY A 109 -1.45 9.02 6.89
C GLY A 109 -2.12 9.92 5.84
N LEU A 110 -3.44 9.79 5.66
CA LEU A 110 -4.20 10.64 4.74
C LEU A 110 -4.08 12.13 5.09
N TYR A 111 -4.03 12.48 6.37
CA TYR A 111 -3.79 13.85 6.81
C TYR A 111 -2.43 14.40 6.30
N TYR A 112 -1.34 13.64 6.48
CA TYR A 112 -0.02 14.06 5.97
C TYR A 112 0.07 14.04 4.44
N GLN A 113 -0.62 13.09 3.79
CA GLN A 113 -0.76 13.08 2.34
C GLN A 113 -1.43 14.37 1.84
N ASN A 114 -2.49 14.83 2.50
CA ASN A 114 -3.15 16.08 2.14
C ASN A 114 -2.25 17.28 2.39
N LYS A 115 -1.48 17.31 3.48
CA LYS A 115 -0.50 18.37 3.75
C LYS A 115 0.61 18.42 2.70
N PHE A 116 1.08 17.26 2.25
CA PHE A 116 2.05 17.17 1.16
C PHE A 116 1.48 17.74 -0.16
N ILE A 117 0.24 17.37 -0.50
CA ILE A 117 -0.46 17.88 -1.69
C ILE A 117 -0.71 19.39 -1.58
N GLU A 118 -1.14 19.87 -0.42
CA GLU A 118 -1.37 21.30 -0.14
C GLU A 118 -0.09 22.10 -0.33
N GLY A 119 1.04 21.64 0.20
CA GLY A 119 2.35 22.27 0.01
C GLY A 119 2.77 22.33 -1.46
N ALA A 120 2.59 21.22 -2.19
CA ALA A 120 2.87 21.16 -3.62
C ALA A 120 1.99 22.12 -4.43
N LEU A 121 0.69 22.20 -4.11
CA LEU A 121 -0.25 23.12 -4.76
C LEU A 121 0.09 24.58 -4.49
N ARG A 122 0.48 24.93 -3.25
CA ARG A 122 0.91 26.29 -2.90
C ARG A 122 2.13 26.72 -3.71
N GLU A 123 3.09 25.81 -3.91
CA GLU A 123 4.27 26.07 -4.73
C GLU A 123 3.90 26.25 -6.21
N ILE A 124 3.01 25.41 -6.75
CA ILE A 124 2.48 25.55 -8.12
C ILE A 124 1.81 26.93 -8.30
N LEU A 125 0.92 27.30 -7.37
CA LEU A 125 0.20 28.57 -7.44
C LEU A 125 1.15 29.77 -7.38
N GLY A 126 2.19 29.73 -6.54
CA GLY A 126 3.21 30.77 -6.50
C GLY A 126 3.94 30.93 -7.84
N ARG A 127 4.33 29.82 -8.48
CA ARG A 127 4.99 29.85 -9.80
C ARG A 127 4.07 30.30 -10.94
N LEU A 128 2.78 30.02 -10.85
CA LEU A 128 1.77 30.52 -11.80
C LEU A 128 1.62 32.05 -11.66
N ASP A 129 1.57 32.57 -10.43
CA ASP A 129 1.46 34.02 -10.14
C ASP A 129 2.70 34.80 -10.62
N GLU A 130 3.89 34.23 -10.41
CA GLU A 130 5.16 34.78 -10.92
C GLU A 130 5.31 34.66 -12.45
N GLY A 131 4.41 33.95 -13.14
CA GLY A 131 4.48 33.71 -14.58
C GLY A 131 5.62 32.78 -15.01
N THR A 132 6.27 32.10 -14.07
CA THR A 132 7.36 31.14 -14.34
C THR A 132 6.84 29.78 -14.82
N LEU A 133 5.57 29.47 -14.53
CA LEU A 133 4.87 28.25 -14.93
C LEU A 133 3.57 28.62 -15.64
N SER A 134 3.19 27.88 -16.69
CA SER A 134 1.85 27.95 -17.31
C SER A 134 1.00 26.74 -16.91
N VAL A 135 -0.33 26.88 -16.93
CA VAL A 135 -1.26 25.75 -16.73
C VAL A 135 -1.05 24.68 -17.80
N ASP A 136 -0.65 25.05 -19.01
CA ASP A 136 -0.31 24.10 -20.07
C ASP A 136 0.95 23.27 -19.74
N ASP A 137 1.85 23.80 -18.91
CA ASP A 137 3.02 23.06 -18.40
C ASP A 137 2.63 22.04 -17.31
N LEU A 138 1.45 22.20 -16.69
CA LEU A 138 0.86 21.24 -15.73
C LEU A 138 0.06 20.14 -16.41
N ASN A 139 0.02 20.10 -17.75
CA ASN A 139 -0.82 19.16 -18.47
C ASN A 139 -0.59 17.72 -17.98
N ILE A 140 -1.65 17.14 -17.41
CA ILE A 140 -1.68 15.74 -16.99
C ILE A 140 -1.47 14.92 -18.25
N THR A 141 -0.23 14.44 -18.43
CA THR A 141 0.07 13.53 -19.54
C THR A 141 -0.83 12.31 -19.41
N TRP A 142 -1.29 11.77 -20.54
CA TRP A 142 -2.10 10.54 -20.60
C TRP A 142 -1.47 9.38 -19.79
N TYR A 143 -0.15 9.38 -19.66
CA TYR A 143 0.62 8.51 -18.78
C TYR A 143 0.16 8.58 -17.31
N SER A 144 0.02 9.79 -16.76
CA SER A 144 -0.39 10.01 -15.37
C SER A 144 -1.90 9.79 -15.14
N ALA A 145 -2.75 10.15 -16.11
CA ALA A 145 -4.20 9.99 -16.00
C ALA A 145 -4.67 8.52 -16.13
N PHE A 146 -4.08 7.77 -17.05
CA PHE A 146 -4.60 6.44 -17.42
C PHE A 146 -3.60 5.33 -17.21
N LEU A 147 -2.36 5.50 -17.66
CA LEU A 147 -1.37 4.41 -17.60
C LEU A 147 -0.98 4.08 -16.16
N PHE A 148 -0.74 5.09 -15.33
CA PHE A 148 -0.32 4.88 -13.95
C PHE A 148 -1.41 4.21 -13.08
N PRO A 149 -2.68 4.66 -13.10
CA PRO A 149 -3.77 3.93 -12.44
C PRO A 149 -3.98 2.52 -13.02
N ALA A 150 -3.90 2.36 -14.36
CA ALA A 150 -4.05 1.06 -15.00
C ALA A 150 -2.94 0.07 -14.60
N MET A 151 -1.69 0.52 -14.51
CA MET A 151 -0.56 -0.30 -14.05
C MET A 151 -0.72 -0.70 -12.58
N ASN A 152 -1.10 0.23 -11.69
CA ASN A 152 -1.39 -0.10 -10.29
C ASN A 152 -2.57 -1.07 -10.15
N GLY A 153 -3.61 -0.90 -10.98
CA GLY A 153 -4.74 -1.83 -11.09
C GLY A 153 -4.29 -3.21 -11.54
N LEU A 154 -3.48 -3.30 -12.59
CA LEU A 154 -2.93 -4.55 -13.11
C LEU A 154 -2.07 -5.27 -12.08
N ILE A 155 -1.14 -4.56 -11.41
CA ILE A 155 -0.32 -5.12 -10.32
C ILE A 155 -1.22 -5.71 -9.25
N SER A 156 -2.26 -4.98 -8.85
CA SER A 156 -3.20 -5.44 -7.83
C SER A 156 -4.00 -6.66 -8.29
N MET A 157 -4.46 -6.69 -9.54
CA MET A 157 -5.17 -7.84 -10.12
C MET A 157 -4.27 -9.08 -10.21
N VAL A 158 -3.02 -8.92 -10.66
CA VAL A 158 -2.04 -10.02 -10.76
C VAL A 158 -1.74 -10.60 -9.38
N LEU A 159 -1.47 -9.74 -8.38
CA LEU A 159 -1.27 -10.20 -7.00
C LEU A 159 -2.50 -10.98 -6.52
N THR A 160 -3.69 -10.41 -6.67
CA THR A 160 -4.96 -11.05 -6.27
C THR A 160 -5.14 -12.41 -6.96
N PHE A 161 -4.89 -12.49 -8.26
CA PHE A 161 -5.04 -13.70 -9.06
C PHE A 161 -4.06 -14.80 -8.64
N VAL A 162 -2.75 -14.48 -8.55
CA VAL A 162 -1.71 -15.44 -8.15
C VAL A 162 -2.03 -16.03 -6.78
N PHE A 163 -2.42 -15.19 -5.80
CA PHE A 163 -2.78 -15.68 -4.48
C PHE A 163 -4.06 -16.52 -4.47
N SER A 164 -5.06 -16.16 -5.29
CA SER A 164 -6.31 -16.93 -5.42
C SER A 164 -6.07 -18.32 -6.03
N VAL A 165 -5.18 -18.43 -7.03
CA VAL A 165 -4.79 -19.71 -7.63
C VAL A 165 -4.02 -20.58 -6.65
N VAL A 166 -3.06 -20.01 -5.90
CA VAL A 166 -2.31 -20.73 -4.87
C VAL A 166 -3.23 -21.26 -3.77
N LEU A 167 -4.19 -20.43 -3.35
CA LEU A 167 -5.25 -20.80 -2.41
C LEU A 167 -6.08 -21.99 -2.91
N CYS A 168 -6.63 -21.88 -4.12
CA CYS A 168 -7.47 -22.90 -4.72
C CYS A 168 -6.72 -24.24 -4.87
N ARG A 169 -5.48 -24.20 -5.37
CA ARG A 169 -4.64 -25.40 -5.52
C ARG A 169 -4.36 -26.09 -4.18
N ARG A 170 -4.07 -25.31 -3.13
CA ARG A 170 -3.81 -25.85 -1.78
C ARG A 170 -5.06 -26.43 -1.12
N GLN A 171 -6.22 -25.79 -1.27
CA GLN A 171 -7.50 -26.32 -0.77
C GLN A 171 -7.83 -27.66 -1.44
N ASN A 172 -7.62 -27.79 -2.74
CA ASN A 172 -7.83 -29.04 -3.47
C ASN A 172 -6.88 -30.16 -3.02
N LEU A 173 -5.61 -29.85 -2.74
CA LEU A 173 -4.66 -30.84 -2.20
C LEU A 173 -5.08 -31.36 -0.82
N GLN A 174 -5.48 -30.46 0.10
CA GLN A 174 -5.94 -30.82 1.44
C GLN A 174 -7.23 -31.65 1.41
N PHE A 175 -8.16 -31.33 0.51
CA PHE A 175 -9.36 -32.12 0.29
C PHE A 175 -9.01 -33.53 -0.20
N GLY A 176 -8.03 -33.65 -1.10
CA GLY A 176 -7.51 -34.94 -1.57
C GLY A 176 -6.90 -35.81 -0.46
N GLU A 177 -6.02 -35.23 0.37
CA GLU A 177 -5.38 -35.93 1.50
C GLU A 177 -6.40 -36.40 2.55
N ASN A 178 -7.38 -35.56 2.89
CA ASN A 178 -8.45 -35.92 3.83
C ASN A 178 -9.36 -37.02 3.28
N CYS A 179 -9.65 -37.02 1.98
CA CYS A 179 -10.42 -38.07 1.33
C CYS A 179 -9.68 -39.42 1.36
N GLN A 180 -8.36 -39.43 1.16
CA GLN A 180 -7.54 -40.63 1.28
C GLN A 180 -7.47 -41.18 2.72
N LYS A 181 -7.26 -40.31 3.73
CA LYS A 181 -7.30 -40.71 5.15
C LYS A 181 -8.65 -41.30 5.57
N ASN A 182 -9.76 -40.76 5.08
CA ASN A 182 -11.09 -41.30 5.39
C ASN A 182 -11.35 -42.65 4.70
N LYS A 183 -10.80 -42.89 3.51
CA LYS A 183 -10.87 -44.20 2.86
C LYS A 183 -10.04 -45.25 3.61
N SER A 184 -8.83 -44.91 4.08
CA SER A 184 -7.99 -45.86 4.83
C SER A 184 -8.59 -46.23 6.19
N LYS A 185 -9.24 -45.29 6.88
CA LYS A 185 -9.94 -45.55 8.16
C LYS A 185 -11.20 -46.42 8.04
N LYS A 186 -11.85 -46.44 6.87
CA LYS A 186 -13.03 -47.30 6.61
C LYS A 186 -12.66 -48.72 6.20
N ALA A 187 -11.39 -48.97 5.88
CA ALA A 187 -10.89 -50.28 5.46
C ALA A 187 -10.25 -51.08 6.61
N GLN A 188 -10.18 -50.50 7.82
CA GLN A 188 -9.86 -51.17 9.09
C GLN A 188 -11.15 -51.35 9.89
#